data_AF-A0AAJ6NMX2-F1
#
_entry.id   AF-A0AAJ6NMX2-F1
#
_cell.length_a   1.000
_cell.length_b   1.000
_cell.length_c   1.000
_cell.angle_alpha   90.00
_cell.angle_beta   90.00
_cell.angle_gamma   90.00
#
_symmetry.space_group_name_H-M   'P 1'
#
loop_
_entity.id
_entity.type
_entity.pdbx_description
1 polymer ?
#
loop_
_entity_poly.entity_id
_entity_poly.type
_entity_poly.pdbx_seq_one_letter_code
_entity_poly.pdbx_strand_id
1 'polypeptide(L)'
;MTLQLDLTAMGAWELTYYQKLVGNPDNRRARAPLIDPVELPYLTDSHVFLVGASWLNAKPTWIRAGYFYQQISGIHVDDTVVFEGLGQVPTTEVDGTRRLIKLNAIELVQFPKLTESYRLRFEALPWIYQVTLAVWEYRGIETDTTEDLINAVRSKLETIEFKIDNL
;
A
#
# COMPACT_ATOMS: atom_id res chain seq x y z
N MET A 1 -15.98 2.00 12.19
CA MET A 1 -14.69 2.66 12.03
C MET A 1 -14.64 3.17 10.61
N THR A 2 -14.78 4.49 10.43
CA THR A 2 -14.83 5.09 9.10
C THR A 2 -13.69 6.09 9.03
N LEU A 3 -12.68 5.80 8.22
CA LEU A 3 -11.60 6.74 7.97
C LEU A 3 -12.15 7.88 7.11
N GLN A 4 -11.96 9.11 7.55
CA GLN A 4 -12.29 10.30 6.77
C GLN A 4 -10.99 10.97 6.30
N LEU A 5 -10.96 11.31 5.01
CA LEU A 5 -9.79 11.86 4.32
C LEU A 5 -10.22 13.08 3.53
N ASP A 6 -9.43 14.16 3.59
CA ASP A 6 -9.55 15.25 2.62
C ASP A 6 -8.65 14.96 1.42
N LEU A 7 -9.22 14.32 0.41
CA LEU A 7 -8.50 13.93 -0.81
C LEU A 7 -8.22 15.13 -1.75
N THR A 8 -8.86 16.28 -1.51
CA THR A 8 -8.83 17.46 -2.37
C THR A 8 -7.93 18.56 -1.87
N ALA A 9 -7.46 18.47 -0.62
CA ALA A 9 -6.51 19.41 -0.04
C ALA A 9 -5.25 19.55 -0.92
N MET A 10 -4.87 20.79 -1.18
CA MET A 10 -3.62 21.09 -1.90
C MET A 10 -2.43 20.56 -1.10
N GLY A 11 -1.52 19.86 -1.77
CA GLY A 11 -0.34 19.28 -1.13
C GLY A 11 -0.61 18.00 -0.32
N ALA A 12 -1.85 17.48 -0.32
CA ALA A 12 -2.17 16.24 0.37
C ALA A 12 -1.57 14.99 -0.27
N TRP A 13 -1.01 15.11 -1.48
CA TRP A 13 -0.41 14.00 -2.22
C TRP A 13 1.03 14.33 -2.59
N GLU A 14 1.95 13.43 -2.22
CA GLU A 14 3.37 13.54 -2.54
C GLU A 14 3.77 12.40 -3.49
N LEU A 15 4.39 12.72 -4.64
CA LEU A 15 4.90 11.70 -5.56
C LEU A 15 6.18 11.09 -4.96
N THR A 16 6.10 9.85 -4.53
CA THR A 16 7.23 9.15 -3.86
C THR A 16 7.94 8.16 -4.76
N TYR A 17 7.29 7.69 -5.82
CA TYR A 17 7.91 6.78 -6.78
C TYR A 17 7.40 7.04 -8.20
N TYR A 18 8.33 7.10 -9.16
CA TYR A 18 8.02 7.22 -10.57
C TYR A 18 9.08 6.49 -11.40
N GLN A 19 8.68 5.44 -12.11
CA GLN A 19 9.61 4.70 -12.96
C GLN A 19 8.90 4.07 -14.16
N LYS A 20 9.59 4.08 -15.30
CA LYS A 20 9.23 3.28 -16.46
C LYS A 20 9.90 1.91 -16.37
N LEU A 21 9.09 0.87 -16.28
CA LEU A 21 9.50 -0.52 -16.25
C LEU A 21 9.40 -1.13 -17.64
N VAL A 22 10.45 -1.84 -18.06
CA VAL A 22 10.52 -2.52 -19.35
C VAL A 22 10.92 -3.96 -19.10
N GLY A 23 10.14 -4.89 -19.64
CA GLY A 23 10.33 -6.31 -19.42
C GLY A 23 11.35 -6.93 -20.38
N ASN A 24 11.96 -8.02 -19.95
CA ASN A 24 12.87 -8.83 -20.74
C ASN A 24 12.06 -9.85 -21.59
N PRO A 25 12.06 -9.74 -22.93
CA PRO A 25 11.34 -10.68 -23.80
C PRO A 25 11.86 -12.12 -23.71
N ASP A 26 13.11 -12.33 -23.31
CA ASP A 26 13.70 -13.67 -23.19
C ASP A 26 13.04 -14.49 -22.07
N ASN A 27 12.46 -13.81 -21.07
CA ASN A 27 11.72 -14.45 -19.97
C ASN A 27 10.51 -15.26 -20.45
N ARG A 28 9.98 -14.99 -21.66
CA ARG A 28 8.92 -15.80 -22.27
C ARG A 28 9.31 -17.27 -22.45
N ARG A 29 10.59 -17.54 -22.74
CA ARG A 29 11.09 -18.91 -22.94
C ARG A 29 11.09 -19.68 -21.63
N ALA A 30 11.42 -19.00 -20.53
CA ALA A 30 11.46 -19.56 -19.19
C ALA A 30 10.10 -19.55 -18.48
N ARG A 31 9.03 -19.03 -19.13
CA ARG A 31 7.73 -18.74 -18.49
C ARG A 31 7.85 -17.85 -17.25
N ALA A 32 8.90 -17.05 -17.18
CA ALA A 32 9.10 -16.06 -16.13
C ALA A 32 8.31 -14.78 -16.46
N PRO A 33 7.96 -13.96 -15.45
CA PRO A 33 7.40 -12.63 -15.67
C PRO A 33 8.26 -11.82 -16.63
N LEU A 34 7.63 -11.06 -17.52
CA LEU A 34 8.37 -10.17 -18.43
C LEU A 34 9.05 -9.05 -17.66
N ILE A 35 8.31 -8.42 -16.76
CA ILE A 35 8.82 -7.40 -15.82
C ILE A 35 8.97 -8.10 -14.48
N ASP A 36 10.18 -8.06 -13.92
CA ASP A 36 10.43 -8.60 -12.58
C ASP A 36 9.66 -7.80 -11.52
N PRO A 37 9.25 -8.42 -10.40
CA PRO A 37 8.69 -7.72 -9.26
C PRO A 37 9.57 -6.54 -8.86
N VAL A 38 8.96 -5.38 -8.64
CA VAL A 38 9.67 -4.16 -8.27
C VAL A 38 9.32 -3.79 -6.85
N GLU A 39 10.33 -3.79 -5.99
CA GLU A 39 10.24 -3.26 -4.64
C GLU A 39 10.55 -1.76 -4.67
N LEU A 40 9.71 -0.97 -4.01
CA LEU A 40 9.95 0.46 -3.89
C LEU A 40 11.09 0.69 -2.90
N PRO A 41 12.02 1.63 -3.19
CA PRO A 41 13.28 1.76 -2.46
C PRO A 41 13.15 2.54 -1.14
N TYR A 42 12.03 2.39 -0.43
CA TYR A 42 11.78 3.06 0.85
C TYR A 42 10.76 2.28 1.70
N LEU A 43 10.75 2.58 3.00
CA LEU A 43 9.71 2.15 3.93
C LEU A 43 8.68 3.26 4.09
N THR A 44 7.41 2.87 4.20
CA THR A 44 6.31 3.81 4.38
C THR A 44 5.49 3.46 5.62
N ASP A 45 5.05 4.50 6.32
CA ASP A 45 4.05 4.48 7.39
C ASP A 45 2.66 4.91 6.89
N SER A 46 2.58 5.45 5.66
CA SER A 46 1.33 5.81 5.03
C SER A 46 0.52 4.55 4.71
N HIS A 47 -0.79 4.69 4.67
CA HIS A 47 -1.71 3.59 4.38
C HIS A 47 -2.71 3.91 3.26
N VAL A 48 -2.59 5.10 2.68
CA VAL A 48 -3.42 5.61 1.59
C VAL A 48 -2.52 6.11 0.48
N PHE A 49 -2.75 5.61 -0.73
CA PHE A 49 -1.93 5.89 -1.90
C PHE A 49 -2.80 6.21 -3.10
N LEU A 50 -2.29 7.04 -4.00
CA LEU A 50 -2.70 6.98 -5.40
C LEU A 50 -1.67 6.15 -6.15
N VAL A 51 -2.14 5.19 -6.93
CA VAL A 51 -1.27 4.36 -7.76
C VAL A 51 -1.72 4.49 -9.20
N GLY A 52 -0.83 5.04 -10.02
CA GLY A 52 -1.03 5.18 -11.46
C GLY A 52 -0.15 4.19 -12.21
N ALA A 53 -0.75 3.44 -13.12
CA ALA A 53 -0.01 2.59 -14.05
C ALA A 53 -0.44 2.92 -15.47
N SER A 54 0.52 3.23 -16.36
CA SER A 54 0.20 3.58 -17.74
C SER A 54 1.10 2.90 -18.75
N TRP A 55 0.54 2.62 -19.93
CA TRP A 55 1.30 2.17 -21.07
C TRP A 55 0.57 2.52 -22.37
N LEU A 56 1.19 3.42 -23.13
CA LEU A 56 0.62 4.03 -24.32
C LEU A 56 0.23 3.02 -25.42
N ASN A 57 1.03 1.96 -25.60
CA ASN A 57 0.82 0.97 -26.66
C ASN A 57 0.11 -0.30 -26.15
N ALA A 58 -0.52 -0.23 -24.98
CA ALA A 58 -1.30 -1.34 -24.44
C ALA A 58 -2.51 -1.64 -25.33
N LYS A 59 -2.90 -2.91 -25.42
CA LYS A 59 -4.15 -3.28 -26.11
C LYS A 59 -5.34 -2.66 -25.38
N PRO A 60 -6.36 -2.14 -26.08
CA PRO A 60 -7.56 -1.57 -25.43
C PRO A 60 -8.29 -2.54 -24.50
N THR A 61 -8.14 -3.85 -24.72
CA THR A 61 -8.72 -4.90 -23.85
C THR A 61 -7.92 -5.16 -22.58
N TRP A 62 -6.72 -4.57 -22.44
CA TRP A 62 -5.87 -4.75 -21.26
C TRP A 62 -6.22 -3.70 -20.22
N ILE A 63 -7.11 -4.07 -19.29
CA ILE A 63 -7.63 -3.17 -18.25
C ILE A 63 -6.76 -3.19 -16.98
N ARG A 64 -5.93 -4.21 -16.81
CA ARG A 64 -5.19 -4.48 -15.57
C ARG A 64 -3.68 -4.35 -15.82
N ALA A 65 -2.99 -3.67 -14.92
CA ALA A 65 -1.54 -3.49 -14.97
C ALA A 65 -0.81 -4.55 -14.14
N GLY A 66 -1.30 -4.82 -12.93
CA GLY A 66 -0.56 -5.62 -11.96
C GLY A 66 -1.21 -5.63 -10.58
N TYR A 67 -0.45 -6.13 -9.61
CA TYR A 67 -0.80 -6.11 -8.20
C TYR A 67 0.19 -5.23 -7.43
N PHE A 68 -0.34 -4.48 -6.48
CA PHE A 68 0.42 -3.67 -5.54
C PHE A 68 0.27 -4.27 -4.15
N TYR A 69 1.39 -4.53 -3.49
CA TYR A 69 1.49 -5.30 -2.26
C TYR A 69 1.99 -4.42 -1.12
N GLN A 70 1.40 -4.63 0.05
CA GLN A 70 1.94 -4.29 1.35
C GLN A 70 2.78 -5.48 1.83
N GLN A 71 4.11 -5.33 1.84
CA GLN A 71 5.07 -6.34 2.24
C GLN A 71 5.61 -6.01 3.64
N ILE A 72 5.36 -6.92 4.59
CA ILE A 72 5.71 -6.75 6.00
C ILE A 72 6.95 -7.59 6.27
N SER A 73 8.03 -6.95 6.69
CA SER A 73 9.28 -7.61 7.09
C SER A 73 9.33 -7.80 8.60
N GLY A 74 10.21 -8.68 9.09
CA GLY A 74 10.46 -8.84 10.53
C GLY A 74 9.52 -9.80 11.24
N ILE A 75 8.80 -10.63 10.49
CA ILE A 75 7.92 -11.64 11.07
C ILE A 75 8.76 -12.81 11.58
N HIS A 76 8.59 -13.12 12.86
CA HIS A 76 9.26 -14.21 13.54
C HIS A 76 8.38 -15.45 13.47
N VAL A 77 8.65 -16.31 12.50
CA VAL A 77 8.00 -17.61 12.32
C VAL A 77 9.09 -18.66 12.27
N ASP A 78 8.85 -19.81 12.89
CA ASP A 78 9.68 -20.99 12.69
C ASP A 78 9.36 -21.60 11.31
N ASP A 79 10.08 -21.12 10.30
CA ASP A 79 9.89 -21.48 8.90
C ASP A 79 10.58 -22.81 8.54
N THR A 80 11.40 -23.35 9.44
CA THR A 80 12.15 -24.60 9.26
C THR A 80 11.24 -25.83 9.05
N VAL A 81 9.99 -25.73 9.50
CA VAL A 81 8.95 -26.76 9.33
C VAL A 81 8.43 -26.81 7.88
N VAL A 82 8.45 -25.69 7.16
CA VAL A 82 7.85 -25.56 5.82
C VAL A 82 8.91 -25.46 4.73
N PHE A 83 10.02 -24.77 4.99
CA PHE A 83 11.11 -24.56 4.06
C PHE A 83 12.38 -25.22 4.57
N GLU A 84 12.45 -26.54 4.37
CA GLU A 84 13.61 -27.34 4.75
C GLU A 84 14.89 -26.82 4.08
N GLY A 85 15.95 -26.60 4.87
CA GLY A 85 17.27 -26.21 4.37
C GLY A 85 17.51 -24.70 4.25
N LEU A 86 16.51 -23.86 4.50
CA LEU A 86 16.73 -22.44 4.80
C LEU A 86 17.09 -22.36 6.29
N GLY A 87 18.35 -22.02 6.62
CA GLY A 87 18.73 -21.74 8.01
C GLY A 87 17.88 -20.60 8.57
N GLN A 88 17.58 -20.60 9.87
CA GLN A 88 16.69 -19.62 10.53
C GLN A 88 16.85 -18.23 9.92
N VAL A 89 15.91 -17.83 9.06
CA VAL A 89 15.93 -16.49 8.48
C VAL A 89 15.36 -15.59 9.58
N PRO A 90 16.17 -14.70 10.20
CA PRO A 90 15.74 -13.97 11.39
C PRO A 90 14.55 -13.04 11.15
N THR A 91 14.20 -12.78 9.88
CA THR A 91 13.08 -11.91 9.50
C THR A 91 12.47 -12.40 8.19
N THR A 92 11.40 -13.21 8.28
CA THR A 92 10.61 -13.55 7.08
C THR A 92 9.85 -12.31 6.60
N GLU A 93 9.78 -12.14 5.28
CA GLU A 93 8.95 -11.11 4.64
C GLU A 93 7.65 -11.76 4.15
N VAL A 94 6.52 -11.15 4.48
CA VAL A 94 5.19 -11.68 4.17
C VAL A 94 4.37 -10.63 3.45
N ASP A 95 3.64 -11.08 2.43
CA ASP A 95 2.61 -10.29 1.78
C ASP A 95 1.40 -10.15 2.70
N GLY A 96 1.16 -8.94 3.22
CA GLY A 96 0.01 -8.64 4.07
C GLY A 96 -1.27 -8.48 3.26
N THR A 97 -1.36 -7.39 2.50
CA THR A 97 -2.52 -7.08 1.65
C THR A 97 -2.06 -6.80 0.23
N ARG A 98 -2.87 -7.17 -0.76
CA ARG A 98 -2.65 -6.79 -2.16
C ARG A 98 -3.85 -6.08 -2.76
N ARG A 99 -3.59 -5.16 -3.67
CA ARG A 99 -4.61 -4.47 -4.48
C ARG A 99 -4.29 -4.62 -5.96
N LEU A 100 -5.31 -4.87 -6.76
CA LEU A 100 -5.19 -4.87 -8.21
C LEU A 100 -5.08 -3.42 -8.68
N ILE A 101 -4.14 -3.13 -9.58
CA ILE A 101 -3.96 -1.82 -10.19
C ILE A 101 -4.45 -1.86 -11.64
N LYS A 102 -5.35 -0.94 -12.00
CA LYS A 102 -5.81 -0.74 -13.37
C LYS A 102 -4.72 -0.13 -14.24
N LEU A 103 -4.70 -0.55 -15.51
CA LEU A 103 -3.85 0.03 -16.53
C LEU A 103 -4.52 1.27 -17.12
N ASN A 104 -3.71 2.29 -17.40
CA ASN A 104 -4.11 3.60 -17.92
C ASN A 104 -5.13 4.32 -17.03
N ALA A 105 -5.02 4.12 -15.72
CA ALA A 105 -5.83 4.79 -14.71
C ALA A 105 -4.99 5.08 -13.47
N ILE A 106 -5.50 5.99 -12.64
CA ILE A 106 -5.02 6.22 -11.27
C ILE A 106 -6.08 5.65 -10.33
N GLU A 107 -5.67 4.81 -9.39
CA GLU A 107 -6.54 4.24 -8.38
C GLU A 107 -6.15 4.68 -6.98
N LEU A 108 -7.17 4.96 -6.16
CA LEU A 108 -7.01 5.13 -4.73
C LEU A 108 -6.84 3.75 -4.08
N VAL A 109 -5.69 3.53 -3.47
CA VAL A 109 -5.33 2.31 -2.79
C VAL A 109 -5.25 2.58 -1.30
N GLN A 110 -6.10 1.87 -0.54
CA GLN A 110 -6.04 1.88 0.92
C GLN A 110 -5.63 0.50 1.42
N PHE A 111 -4.55 0.47 2.19
CA PHE A 111 -4.08 -0.69 2.93
C PHE A 111 -4.50 -0.62 4.39
N PRO A 112 -4.73 -1.76 5.05
CA PRO A 112 -4.91 -1.79 6.50
C PRO A 112 -3.59 -1.42 7.21
N LYS A 113 -3.69 -0.69 8.33
CA LYS A 113 -2.56 -0.42 9.22
C LYS A 113 -2.25 -1.67 10.06
N LEU A 114 -1.44 -2.58 9.52
CA LEU A 114 -1.06 -3.83 10.19
C LEU A 114 0.25 -3.71 11.00
N THR A 115 1.11 -2.76 10.64
CA THR A 115 2.43 -2.48 11.22
C THR A 115 2.70 -0.98 11.12
N GLU A 116 3.65 -0.47 11.90
CA GLU A 116 4.06 0.94 11.88
C GLU A 116 4.68 1.34 10.55
N SER A 117 5.46 0.45 9.93
CA SER A 117 6.05 0.66 8.62
C SER A 117 6.16 -0.63 7.83
N TYR A 118 6.11 -0.53 6.51
CA TYR A 118 6.19 -1.66 5.60
C TYR A 118 6.81 -1.25 4.25
N ARG A 119 7.18 -2.26 3.44
CA ARG A 119 7.65 -2.07 2.07
C ARG A 119 6.50 -2.19 1.09
N LEU A 120 6.63 -1.48 -0.03
CA LEU A 120 5.71 -1.56 -1.13
C LEU A 120 6.34 -2.36 -2.27
N ARG A 121 5.57 -3.26 -2.87
CA ARG A 121 6.01 -4.02 -4.05
C ARG A 121 4.95 -3.98 -5.14
N PHE A 122 5.38 -3.82 -6.37
CA PHE A 122 4.53 -3.91 -7.55
C PHE A 122 4.93 -5.10 -8.42
N GLU A 123 3.94 -5.90 -8.80
CA GLU A 123 4.12 -7.01 -9.73
C GLU A 123 3.23 -6.79 -10.95
N ALA A 124 3.85 -6.60 -12.12
CA ALA A 124 3.12 -6.50 -13.37
C ALA A 124 2.50 -7.85 -13.76
N LEU A 125 1.38 -7.82 -14.48
CA LEU A 125 0.82 -9.06 -15.03
C LEU A 125 1.78 -9.68 -16.06
N PRO A 126 1.82 -11.03 -16.20
CA PRO A 126 2.88 -11.72 -16.95
C PRO A 126 3.02 -11.33 -18.43
N TRP A 127 1.95 -10.81 -19.05
CA TRP A 127 1.93 -10.40 -20.45
C TRP A 127 2.27 -8.90 -20.67
N ILE A 128 2.38 -8.12 -19.60
CA ILE A 128 2.79 -6.71 -19.66
C ILE A 128 4.30 -6.66 -19.91
N TYR A 129 4.70 -6.05 -21.02
CA TYR A 129 6.13 -5.88 -21.34
C TYR A 129 6.65 -4.48 -21.03
N GLN A 130 5.75 -3.52 -20.79
CA GLN A 130 6.12 -2.16 -20.42
C GLN A 130 5.01 -1.57 -19.54
N VAL A 131 5.40 -0.87 -18.48
CA VAL A 131 4.48 -0.05 -17.69
C VAL A 131 5.23 1.10 -17.05
N THR A 132 4.64 2.29 -17.07
CA THR A 132 5.09 3.41 -16.25
C THR A 132 4.28 3.39 -14.96
N LEU A 133 4.96 3.18 -13.84
CA LEU A 133 4.38 3.16 -12.51
C LEU A 133 4.66 4.49 -11.81
N ALA A 134 3.61 5.06 -11.22
CA ALA A 134 3.67 6.24 -10.39
C ALA A 134 2.91 5.97 -9.08
N VAL A 135 3.51 6.33 -7.95
CA VAL A 135 2.91 6.17 -6.62
C VAL A 135 2.99 7.50 -5.90
N TRP A 136 1.83 7.94 -5.39
CA TRP A 136 1.72 9.08 -4.51
C TRP A 136 1.27 8.63 -3.13
N GLU A 137 1.88 9.19 -2.09
CA GLU A 137 1.47 8.99 -0.70
C GLU A 137 0.54 10.10 -0.24
N TYR A 138 -0.46 9.72 0.56
CA TYR A 138 -1.27 10.70 1.26
C TYR A 138 -0.48 11.30 2.43
N ARG A 139 -0.43 12.63 2.49
CA ARG A 139 0.21 13.47 3.52
C ARG A 139 -0.80 14.41 4.20
N GLY A 140 -2.08 14.30 3.86
CA GLY A 140 -3.14 15.11 4.45
C GLY A 140 -3.52 14.65 5.86
N ILE A 141 -4.48 15.36 6.45
CA ILE A 141 -4.99 15.05 7.78
C ILE A 141 -5.92 13.83 7.68
N GLU A 142 -5.65 12.83 8.51
CA GLU A 142 -6.50 11.65 8.68
C GLU A 142 -7.34 11.83 9.95
N THR A 143 -8.67 11.70 9.86
CA THR A 143 -9.54 11.68 11.05
C THR A 143 -10.23 10.33 11.19
N ASP A 144 -10.17 9.76 12.39
CA ASP A 144 -10.95 8.58 12.75
C ASP A 144 -12.13 8.98 13.64
N THR A 145 -13.32 8.58 13.20
CA THR A 145 -14.58 8.65 13.95
C THR A 145 -14.49 8.16 15.41
N THR A 146 -13.58 7.24 15.74
CA THR A 146 -13.37 6.75 17.11
C THR A 146 -12.70 7.80 17.99
N GLU A 147 -11.71 8.51 17.45
CA GLU A 147 -11.01 9.58 18.17
C GLU A 147 -11.96 10.76 18.42
N ASP A 148 -12.79 11.09 17.44
CA ASP A 148 -13.86 12.07 17.58
C ASP A 148 -14.87 11.67 18.67
N LEU A 149 -15.25 10.37 18.72
CA LEU A 149 -16.13 9.85 19.77
C LEU A 149 -15.48 9.89 21.15
N ILE A 150 -14.19 9.54 21.27
CA ILE A 150 -13.44 9.60 22.52
C ILE A 150 -13.35 11.04 23.02
N ASN A 151 -13.05 11.99 22.15
CA ASN A 151 -12.99 13.40 22.49
C ASN A 151 -14.37 13.94 22.91
N ALA A 152 -15.44 13.53 22.22
CA ALA A 152 -16.81 13.87 22.60
C ALA A 152 -17.20 13.27 23.97
N VAL A 153 -16.75 12.06 24.30
CA VAL A 153 -16.98 11.42 25.61
C VAL A 153 -16.19 12.14 26.72
N ARG A 154 -14.93 12.50 26.48
CA ARG A 154 -14.11 13.28 27.42
C ARG A 154 -14.76 14.63 27.76
N SER A 155 -15.20 15.37 26.74
CA SER A 155 -15.90 16.64 26.95
C SER A 155 -17.20 16.49 27.77
N LYS A 156 -17.95 15.40 27.55
CA LYS A 156 -19.15 15.10 28.35
C LYS A 156 -18.83 14.75 29.80
N LEU A 157 -17.73 14.02 30.05
CA LEU A 157 -17.27 13.70 31.39
C LEU A 157 -16.87 14.95 32.17
N GLU A 158 -16.08 15.84 31.58
CA GLU A 158 -15.70 17.13 32.18
C GLU A 158 -16.94 17.97 32.56
N THR A 159 -17.97 17.96 31.70
CA THR A 159 -19.23 18.67 31.96
C THR A 159 -20.01 18.05 33.13
N ILE A 160 -19.94 16.72 33.30
CA ILE A 160 -20.59 16.01 34.41
C ILE A 160 -19.85 16.28 35.72
N GLU A 161 -18.52 16.20 35.73
CA GLU A 161 -17.69 16.51 36.89
C GLU A 161 -17.96 17.95 37.38
N PHE A 162 -17.98 18.92 36.46
CA PHE A 162 -18.34 20.30 36.80
C PHE A 162 -19.73 20.44 37.44
N LYS A 163 -20.72 19.64 37.02
CA LYS A 163 -22.06 19.67 37.63
C LYS A 163 -22.09 19.04 39.02
N ILE A 164 -21.26 18.03 39.26
CA ILE A 164 -21.13 17.36 40.56
C ILE A 164 -20.42 18.27 41.56
N ASP A 165 -19.37 18.98 41.15
CA ASP A 165 -18.64 19.92 42.01
C ASP A 165 -19.47 21.16 42.42
N ASN A 166 -20.56 21.44 41.70
CA ASN A 166 -21.48 22.53 41.97
C ASN A 166 -22.74 22.11 42.77
N LEU A 167 -22.80 20.86 43.26
CA LEU A 167 -23.85 20.32 44.13
C LEU A 167 -23.37 20.26 45.59
#